data_AF-A0A812U9H1-F1
#
_entry.id   AF-A0A812U9H1-F1
#
_cell.length_a   1.000
_cell.length_b   1.000
_cell.length_c   1.000
_cell.angle_alpha   90.00
_cell.angle_beta   90.00
_cell.angle_gamma   90.00
#
_symmetry.space_group_name_H-M   'P 1'
#
loop_
_entity.id
_entity.type
_entity.pdbx_description
1 polymer ?
#
loop_
_entity_poly.entity_id
_entity_poly.type
_entity_poly.pdbx_seq_one_letter_code
_entity_poly.pdbx_strand_id
1 'polypeptide(L)'
;MTLPGIPDAVAPKYATCSDSDLVQGVSLVVTVKDTCAQAEELLTHLSTIFPKDMHVYYAYPAIRGCRHVDTQNVGNKLFTHFTEVAVGAADAPIAGFLKVQPLLKTKYAVLMHNDAYPMERDFACELFRALEANPHYPIAAPQIYEAASDKVIVPHGHHQNLHVRPSPTSETGFRIDYDLSLHLLTQRKPEDFQEGPQVDFLEDHAFFARSDRYHELLDPAGSFTLEYMDMILNMRARNTSAWYVPTARCIFDVDTNKITWEDVPYLVYKRSEQIGHQVRTYLTKKWGVEFVNTGIWNYVRYVMLADVVIKKESLPTDWKDQAAIFYSWFESVGFNRYNGQYLPDFIEEPAPGTVNVSRTMKWTLPTDVPEHRVPPKSAMNILPKLQRKKVGAIDISFKDPHLPIGVTQRRCDASQPLSYRECGLVVEDNGECKCFTYNVPFNLKTTLYLDKLMAWMKLPARAFMYGQMKYWSVPIAPEQMDFFCDRTQEDCSFEVSFSENAKVLQWSWFGDQEKQMFTPEGMAIGAAIALAILCPILMPRLSKKKADKFSEKKLN
;
A
#
# COMPACT_ATOMS: atom_id res chain seq x y z
N MET A 1 16.06 28.06 -6.26
CA MET A 1 15.05 27.67 -7.25
C MET A 1 14.46 26.36 -6.77
N THR A 2 13.21 26.38 -6.30
CA THR A 2 12.48 25.19 -5.86
C THR A 2 12.13 24.34 -7.07
N LEU A 3 12.42 23.04 -7.01
CA LEU A 3 11.94 22.08 -8.01
C LEU A 3 10.40 22.14 -8.00
N PRO A 4 9.73 22.18 -9.17
CA PRO A 4 8.27 22.17 -9.22
C PRO A 4 7.76 20.92 -8.51
N GLY A 5 6.95 21.10 -7.46
CA GLY A 5 6.30 19.99 -6.77
C GLY A 5 6.70 19.80 -5.31
N ILE A 6 7.85 20.31 -4.84
CA ILE A 6 8.17 20.23 -3.40
C ILE A 6 7.36 21.29 -2.65
N PRO A 7 6.51 20.93 -1.66
CA PRO A 7 5.77 21.89 -0.87
C PRO A 7 6.74 22.82 -0.13
N ASP A 8 6.42 24.12 -0.06
CA ASP A 8 7.22 25.09 0.68
C ASP A 8 7.38 24.66 2.14
N ALA A 9 8.56 24.90 2.71
CA ALA A 9 8.81 24.56 4.10
C ALA A 9 7.87 25.34 5.04
N VAL A 10 7.28 24.63 6.00
CA VAL A 10 6.52 25.26 7.08
C VAL A 10 7.53 25.69 8.15
N ALA A 11 7.42 26.94 8.63
CA ALA A 11 8.26 27.36 9.75
C ALA A 11 7.92 26.53 11.01
N PRO A 12 8.93 26.04 11.76
CA PRO A 12 8.70 25.36 13.04
C PRO A 12 7.86 26.23 13.97
N LYS A 13 6.91 25.61 14.70
CA LYS A 13 6.05 26.31 15.66
C LYS A 13 6.64 26.26 17.06
N TYR A 14 7.39 25.22 17.39
CA TYR A 14 7.91 24.99 18.73
C TYR A 14 9.36 25.43 18.87
N ALA A 15 9.82 25.52 20.12
CA ALA A 15 11.23 25.77 20.40
C ALA A 15 12.08 24.61 19.89
N THR A 16 13.19 24.94 19.23
CA THR A 16 14.16 23.98 18.71
C THR A 16 14.70 23.07 19.83
N CYS A 17 15.02 21.84 19.45
CA CYS A 17 15.59 20.84 20.35
C CYS A 17 17.09 20.80 20.12
N SER A 18 17.85 20.69 21.20
CA SER A 18 19.24 20.27 21.08
C SER A 18 19.30 18.79 20.71
N ASP A 19 20.41 18.35 20.11
CA ASP A 19 20.65 16.92 19.87
C ASP A 19 20.56 16.12 21.19
N SER A 20 21.00 16.71 22.31
CA SER A 20 20.89 16.10 23.65
C SER A 20 19.44 15.91 24.09
N ASP A 21 18.54 16.85 23.80
CA ASP A 21 17.11 16.71 24.13
C ASP A 21 16.52 15.50 23.39
N LEU A 22 16.86 15.35 22.11
CA LEU A 22 16.37 14.25 21.27
C LEU A 22 16.95 12.90 21.72
N VAL A 23 18.26 12.82 21.97
CA VAL A 23 18.92 11.57 22.42
C VAL A 23 18.36 11.06 23.75
N GLN A 24 18.03 11.96 24.69
CA GLN A 24 17.48 11.58 25.99
C GLN A 24 15.96 11.28 25.93
N GLY A 25 15.23 11.98 25.06
CA GLY A 25 13.76 11.94 25.04
C GLY A 25 13.16 10.96 24.03
N VAL A 26 13.87 10.61 22.96
CA VAL A 26 13.32 9.99 21.76
C VAL A 26 14.20 8.85 21.24
N SER A 27 13.56 7.71 20.93
CA SER A 27 14.17 6.64 20.13
C SER A 27 13.57 6.63 18.73
N LEU A 28 14.31 6.15 17.75
CA LEU A 28 13.84 5.93 16.40
C LEU A 28 13.56 4.45 16.19
N VAL A 29 12.36 4.10 15.74
CA VAL A 29 11.98 2.72 15.38
C VAL A 29 11.53 2.70 13.94
N VAL A 30 12.30 2.02 13.11
CA VAL A 30 12.00 1.79 11.69
C VAL A 30 11.53 0.36 11.53
N THR A 31 10.45 0.14 10.78
CA THR A 31 10.00 -1.20 10.39
C THR A 31 9.92 -1.32 8.87
N VAL A 32 10.25 -2.50 8.34
CA VAL A 32 10.03 -2.81 6.92
C VAL A 32 8.53 -2.87 6.64
N LYS A 33 8.05 -2.08 5.66
CA LYS A 33 6.64 -2.14 5.22
C LYS A 33 6.46 -2.96 3.96
N ASP A 34 7.09 -2.60 2.84
CA ASP A 34 6.86 -3.25 1.54
C ASP A 34 8.15 -3.78 0.92
N THR A 35 9.23 -3.01 0.96
CA THR A 35 10.53 -3.37 0.40
C THR A 35 11.57 -3.43 1.52
N CYS A 36 12.46 -4.41 1.49
CA CYS A 36 13.59 -4.57 2.39
C CYS A 36 14.86 -3.85 1.87
N ALA A 37 15.04 -3.78 0.55
CA ALA A 37 16.27 -3.30 -0.08
C ALA A 37 16.53 -1.79 0.06
N GLN A 38 15.48 -1.00 0.33
CA GLN A 38 15.62 0.45 0.54
C GLN A 38 16.29 0.83 1.88
N ALA A 39 16.69 -0.15 2.70
CA ALA A 39 17.24 0.09 4.03
C ALA A 39 18.46 1.03 4.02
N GLU A 40 19.42 0.85 3.10
CA GLU A 40 20.64 1.65 3.07
C GLU A 40 20.38 3.12 2.72
N GLU A 41 19.56 3.35 1.69
CA GLU A 41 19.18 4.70 1.28
C GLU A 41 18.46 5.43 2.42
N LEU A 42 17.48 4.78 3.03
CA LEU A 42 16.74 5.35 4.14
C LEU A 42 17.64 5.63 5.33
N LEU A 43 18.44 4.66 5.79
CA LEU A 43 19.30 4.85 6.97
C LEU A 43 20.30 5.99 6.73
N THR A 44 20.83 6.11 5.52
CA THR A 44 21.69 7.23 5.13
C THR A 44 20.95 8.55 5.22
N HIS A 45 19.72 8.63 4.68
CA HIS A 45 18.87 9.81 4.82
C HIS A 45 18.62 10.17 6.29
N LEU A 46 18.20 9.20 7.10
CA LEU A 46 17.94 9.38 8.53
C LEU A 46 19.17 9.89 9.29
N SER A 47 20.38 9.46 8.91
CA SER A 47 21.62 9.94 9.55
C SER A 47 21.89 11.44 9.33
N THR A 48 21.26 12.06 8.33
CA THR A 48 21.34 13.51 8.08
C THR A 48 20.33 14.31 8.89
N ILE A 49 19.28 13.63 9.37
CA ILE A 49 18.15 14.22 10.10
C ILE A 49 18.31 14.03 11.61
N PHE A 50 18.72 12.83 12.02
CA PHE A 50 18.75 12.43 13.43
C PHE A 50 20.18 12.45 14.01
N PRO A 51 20.34 12.75 15.31
CA PRO A 51 21.64 12.68 15.96
C PRO A 51 22.26 11.28 15.89
N LYS A 52 23.58 11.23 15.69
CA LYS A 52 24.34 9.96 15.62
C LYS A 52 24.19 9.08 16.86
N ASP A 53 24.05 9.68 18.04
CA ASP A 53 23.93 8.98 19.32
C ASP A 53 22.47 8.64 19.69
N MET A 54 21.50 8.87 18.79
CA MET A 54 20.13 8.43 19.01
C MET A 54 20.05 6.89 18.98
N HIS A 55 19.22 6.31 19.84
CA HIS A 55 18.89 4.89 19.77
C HIS A 55 18.01 4.62 18.55
N VAL A 56 18.53 3.83 17.61
CA VAL A 56 17.84 3.43 16.37
C VAL A 56 17.60 1.93 16.38
N TYR A 57 16.33 1.54 16.25
CA TYR A 57 15.90 0.16 16.10
C TYR A 57 15.38 -0.05 14.69
N TYR A 58 15.89 -1.07 14.00
CA TYR A 58 15.43 -1.44 12.66
C TYR A 58 14.83 -2.84 12.71
N ALA A 59 13.52 -2.94 12.57
CA ALA A 59 12.81 -4.19 12.61
C ALA A 59 12.43 -4.69 11.21
N TYR A 60 12.78 -5.93 10.90
CA TYR A 60 12.62 -6.52 9.57
C TYR A 60 11.96 -7.92 9.66
N PRO A 61 11.15 -8.32 8.68
CA PRO A 61 10.62 -9.67 8.62
C PRO A 61 11.75 -10.66 8.34
N ALA A 62 11.87 -11.70 9.15
CA ALA A 62 12.87 -12.76 8.96
C ALA A 62 12.51 -13.71 7.80
N ILE A 63 11.95 -13.19 6.72
CA ILE A 63 11.65 -13.92 5.48
C ILE A 63 12.90 -13.94 4.58
N ARG A 64 13.00 -14.97 3.73
CA ARG A 64 14.04 -15.06 2.70
C ARG A 64 13.96 -13.84 1.76
N GLY A 65 15.11 -13.33 1.29
CA GLY A 65 15.20 -12.03 0.62
C GLY A 65 15.63 -10.93 1.61
N CYS A 66 14.76 -10.55 2.54
CA CYS A 66 15.04 -9.51 3.53
C CYS A 66 16.25 -9.79 4.42
N ARG A 67 16.56 -11.07 4.70
CA ARG A 67 17.77 -11.49 5.42
C ARG A 67 19.08 -11.21 4.68
N HIS A 68 19.04 -10.97 3.37
CA HIS A 68 20.23 -10.66 2.58
C HIS A 68 20.59 -9.18 2.61
N VAL A 69 19.70 -8.33 3.12
CA VAL A 69 19.95 -6.89 3.25
C VAL A 69 20.79 -6.65 4.51
N ASP A 70 22.00 -6.13 4.33
CA ASP A 70 22.97 -5.90 5.41
C ASP A 70 22.67 -4.65 6.25
N THR A 71 21.48 -4.62 6.87
CA THR A 71 21.02 -3.43 7.61
C THR A 71 21.87 -3.18 8.86
N GLN A 72 22.34 -4.24 9.53
CA GLN A 72 23.13 -4.13 10.75
C GLN A 72 24.47 -3.43 10.52
N ASN A 73 25.21 -3.77 9.46
CA ASN A 73 26.49 -3.10 9.19
C ASN A 73 26.29 -1.66 8.70
N VAL A 74 25.27 -1.40 7.87
CA VAL A 74 24.94 -0.04 7.43
C VAL A 74 24.55 0.82 8.64
N GLY A 75 23.62 0.34 9.46
CA GLY A 75 23.17 1.04 10.66
C GLY A 75 24.28 1.36 11.65
N ASN A 76 25.17 0.40 11.93
CA ASN A 76 26.33 0.60 12.82
C ASN A 76 27.35 1.63 12.30
N LYS A 77 27.42 1.87 10.99
CA LYS A 77 28.28 2.92 10.42
C LYS A 77 27.69 4.32 10.63
N LEU A 78 26.36 4.41 10.66
CA LEU A 78 25.61 5.66 10.65
C LEU A 78 25.19 6.12 12.06
N PHE A 79 24.92 5.17 12.97
CA PHE A 79 24.45 5.45 14.33
C PHE A 79 25.29 4.70 15.36
N THR A 80 25.59 5.37 16.49
CA THR A 80 26.35 4.78 17.61
C THR A 80 25.54 3.69 18.32
N HIS A 81 24.20 3.80 18.31
CA HIS A 81 23.28 2.92 19.03
C HIS A 81 22.25 2.32 18.08
N PHE A 82 22.72 1.47 17.16
CA PHE A 82 21.86 0.75 16.23
C PHE A 82 21.55 -0.66 16.73
N THR A 83 20.30 -1.10 16.56
CA THR A 83 19.87 -2.48 16.90
C THR A 83 18.92 -3.00 15.84
N GLU A 84 19.34 -4.07 15.16
CA GLU A 84 18.46 -4.81 14.26
C GLU A 84 17.56 -5.77 15.06
N VAL A 85 16.29 -5.88 14.67
CA VAL A 85 15.28 -6.71 15.35
C VAL A 85 14.49 -7.53 14.32
N ALA A 86 14.82 -8.82 14.21
CA ALA A 86 14.05 -9.75 13.37
C ALA A 86 12.64 -9.98 13.94
N VAL A 87 11.58 -9.84 13.14
CA VAL A 87 10.22 -10.36 13.42
C VAL A 87 9.96 -11.64 12.64
N GLY A 88 8.84 -12.34 12.89
CA GLY A 88 8.48 -13.55 12.16
C GLY A 88 8.35 -13.30 10.66
N ALA A 89 8.61 -14.32 9.84
CA ALA A 89 8.58 -14.20 8.38
C ALA A 89 7.20 -13.79 7.82
N ALA A 90 6.14 -14.16 8.54
CA ALA A 90 4.75 -13.82 8.22
C ALA A 90 4.20 -12.64 9.04
N ASP A 91 5.03 -11.97 9.86
CA ASP A 91 4.54 -10.88 10.71
C ASP A 91 4.30 -9.59 9.91
N ALA A 92 3.25 -8.88 10.29
CA ALA A 92 2.95 -7.55 9.75
C ALA A 92 3.96 -6.49 10.22
N PRO A 93 4.18 -5.39 9.48
CA PRO A 93 5.13 -4.33 9.83
C PRO A 93 4.96 -3.80 11.27
N ILE A 94 3.71 -3.60 11.70
CA ILE A 94 3.35 -3.15 13.06
C ILE A 94 3.87 -4.08 14.16
N ALA A 95 4.04 -5.38 13.89
CA ALA A 95 4.62 -6.31 14.87
C ALA A 95 6.05 -5.90 15.26
N GLY A 96 6.80 -5.26 14.36
CA GLY A 96 8.13 -4.73 14.66
C GLY A 96 8.10 -3.61 15.69
N PHE A 97 7.16 -2.66 15.58
CA PHE A 97 6.99 -1.63 16.60
C PHE A 97 6.71 -2.22 17.98
N LEU A 98 5.85 -3.25 18.03
CA LEU A 98 5.50 -3.93 19.28
C LEU A 98 6.66 -4.77 19.83
N LYS A 99 7.43 -5.42 18.97
CA LYS A 99 8.61 -6.21 19.38
C LYS A 99 9.72 -5.33 19.94
N VAL A 100 9.88 -4.12 19.40
CA VAL A 100 10.87 -3.14 19.85
C VAL A 100 10.43 -2.43 21.14
N GLN A 101 9.12 -2.25 21.37
CA GLN A 101 8.59 -1.53 22.53
C GLN A 101 9.28 -1.84 23.88
N PRO A 102 9.44 -3.10 24.31
CA PRO A 102 10.07 -3.40 25.60
C PRO A 102 11.57 -3.04 25.68
N LEU A 103 12.21 -2.75 24.54
CA LEU A 103 13.62 -2.33 24.47
C LEU A 103 13.77 -0.81 24.63
N LEU A 104 12.70 -0.05 24.43
CA LEU A 104 12.73 1.41 24.47
C LEU A 104 12.98 1.92 25.89
N LYS A 105 14.00 2.77 26.04
CA LYS A 105 14.34 3.44 27.31
C LYS A 105 13.89 4.89 27.36
N THR A 106 13.50 5.44 26.22
CA THR A 106 13.07 6.83 26.06
C THR A 106 11.56 6.96 26.25
N LYS A 107 11.12 8.13 26.73
CA LYS A 107 9.69 8.43 26.98
C LYS A 107 8.87 8.37 25.69
N TYR A 108 9.48 8.73 24.57
CA TYR A 108 8.84 8.73 23.26
C TYR A 108 9.64 7.94 22.22
N ALA A 109 8.96 7.61 21.13
CA ALA A 109 9.55 7.05 19.93
C ALA A 109 8.96 7.69 18.67
N VAL A 110 9.82 7.92 17.67
CA VAL A 110 9.39 8.04 16.27
C VAL A 110 9.18 6.62 15.77
N LEU A 111 7.96 6.30 15.36
CA LEU A 111 7.58 5.03 14.75
C LEU A 111 7.38 5.29 13.26
N MET A 112 8.19 4.65 12.43
CA MET A 112 8.10 4.84 10.98
C MET A 112 8.34 3.55 10.22
N HIS A 113 7.75 3.50 9.04
CA HIS A 113 8.04 2.50 8.04
C HIS A 113 9.24 2.93 7.20
N ASN A 114 9.89 1.96 6.56
CA ASN A 114 11.10 2.23 5.80
C ASN A 114 10.87 2.91 4.44
N ASP A 115 9.61 3.22 4.13
CA ASP A 115 9.16 4.01 2.98
C ASP A 115 8.90 5.49 3.33
N ALA A 116 9.20 5.90 4.56
CA ALA A 116 8.93 7.24 5.07
C ALA A 116 10.23 8.04 5.23
N TYR A 117 10.30 9.23 4.61
CA TYR A 117 11.47 10.10 4.58
C TYR A 117 11.12 11.48 5.17
N PRO A 118 11.55 11.77 6.42
CA PRO A 118 11.39 13.08 7.02
C PRO A 118 12.01 14.19 6.16
N MET A 119 11.32 15.31 6.01
CA MET A 119 11.77 16.41 5.14
C MET A 119 12.67 17.43 5.85
N GLU A 120 12.51 17.59 7.16
CA GLU A 120 13.25 18.56 7.96
C GLU A 120 14.07 17.90 9.08
N ARG A 121 15.19 18.54 9.45
CA ARG A 121 15.96 18.17 10.65
C ARG A 121 15.13 18.30 11.93
N ASP A 122 14.22 19.27 11.98
CA ASP A 122 13.35 19.52 13.14
C ASP A 122 12.15 18.57 13.23
N PHE A 123 11.99 17.62 12.29
CA PHE A 123 10.84 16.71 12.22
C PHE A 123 10.48 16.08 13.57
N ALA A 124 11.44 15.44 14.23
CA ALA A 124 11.20 14.79 15.52
C ALA A 124 11.05 15.79 16.67
N CYS A 125 11.69 16.96 16.58
CA CYS A 125 11.57 17.99 17.60
C CYS A 125 10.16 18.58 17.62
N GLU A 126 9.61 18.94 16.46
CA GLU A 126 8.25 19.48 16.36
C GLU A 126 7.22 18.49 16.92
N LEU A 127 7.34 17.21 16.56
CA LEU A 127 6.46 16.15 17.09
C LEU A 127 6.62 15.96 18.61
N PHE A 128 7.86 15.96 19.09
CA PHE A 128 8.17 15.84 20.52
C PHE A 128 7.60 16.99 21.34
N ARG A 129 7.84 18.24 20.91
CA ARG A 129 7.36 19.43 21.60
C ARG A 129 5.84 19.57 21.52
N ALA A 130 5.23 19.20 20.40
CA ALA A 130 3.78 19.19 20.26
C ALA A 130 3.13 18.21 21.25
N LEU A 131 3.69 17.01 21.43
CA LEU A 131 3.13 16.02 22.35
C LEU A 131 3.39 16.38 23.82
N GLU A 132 4.54 17.01 24.15
CA GLU A 132 4.78 17.58 25.49
C GLU A 132 3.80 18.72 25.82
N ALA A 133 3.46 19.56 24.84
CA ALA A 133 2.48 20.62 25.01
C ALA A 133 1.03 20.08 25.11
N ASN A 134 0.77 18.89 24.56
CA ASN A 134 -0.55 18.27 24.51
C ASN A 134 -0.52 16.83 25.07
N PRO A 135 -0.16 16.62 26.35
CA PRO A 135 0.15 15.31 26.92
C PRO A 135 -1.03 14.34 27.04
N HIS A 136 -2.26 14.82 26.77
CA HIS A 136 -3.48 14.03 26.74
C HIS A 136 -3.60 13.15 25.49
N TYR A 137 -2.85 13.46 24.43
CA TYR A 137 -2.81 12.64 23.22
C TYR A 137 -1.66 11.62 23.31
N PRO A 138 -1.88 10.36 22.90
CA PRO A 138 -0.85 9.32 22.91
C PRO A 138 0.10 9.40 21.71
N ILE A 139 -0.33 10.08 20.64
CA ILE A 139 0.35 10.13 19.33
C ILE A 139 0.34 11.56 18.81
N ALA A 140 1.46 11.98 18.22
CA ALA A 140 1.55 13.11 17.30
C ALA A 140 1.74 12.59 15.86
N ALA A 141 1.00 13.13 14.90
CA ALA A 141 1.00 12.72 13.50
C ALA A 141 1.59 13.83 12.60
N PRO A 142 2.59 13.54 11.76
CA PRO A 142 3.14 14.51 10.81
C PRO A 142 2.20 14.72 9.61
N GLN A 143 2.48 15.75 8.82
CA GLN A 143 1.95 15.86 7.47
C GLN A 143 2.72 14.93 6.53
N ILE A 144 2.00 14.03 5.85
CA ILE A 144 2.60 13.09 4.89
C ILE A 144 2.30 13.56 3.47
N TYR A 145 3.32 13.49 2.64
CA TYR A 145 3.24 13.66 1.20
C TYR A 145 3.60 12.36 0.50
N GLU A 146 3.17 12.17 -0.74
CA GLU A 146 3.51 11.03 -1.59
C GLU A 146 4.31 11.53 -2.79
N ALA A 147 5.39 10.82 -3.14
CA ALA A 147 6.13 11.06 -4.36
C ALA A 147 5.43 10.35 -5.54
N ALA A 148 4.90 11.10 -6.49
CA ALA A 148 4.37 10.55 -7.72
C ALA A 148 5.50 10.07 -8.66
N SER A 149 5.16 9.23 -9.65
CA SER A 149 6.10 8.65 -10.63
C SER A 149 6.92 9.67 -11.42
N ASP A 150 6.46 10.92 -11.53
CA ASP A 150 7.15 12.04 -12.16
C ASP A 150 7.96 12.90 -11.16
N LYS A 151 8.14 12.41 -9.94
CA LYS A 151 8.77 13.07 -8.79
C LYS A 151 8.01 14.30 -8.29
N VAL A 152 6.77 14.50 -8.70
CA VAL A 152 5.90 15.51 -8.12
C VAL A 152 5.46 15.04 -6.74
N ILE A 153 5.64 15.90 -5.74
CA ILE A 153 5.22 15.62 -4.37
C ILE A 153 3.79 16.17 -4.18
N VAL A 154 2.88 15.33 -3.71
CA VAL A 154 1.48 15.69 -3.46
C VAL A 154 1.08 15.31 -2.03
N PRO A 155 0.10 15.98 -1.39
CA PRO A 155 -0.37 15.53 -0.10
C PRO A 155 -0.87 14.10 -0.16
N HIS A 156 -0.47 13.30 0.82
CA HIS A 156 -0.94 11.94 0.95
C HIS A 156 -2.44 11.91 1.27
N GLY A 157 -3.11 10.85 0.85
CA GLY A 157 -4.56 10.78 0.89
C GLY A 157 -5.15 10.82 2.30
N HIS A 158 -5.89 11.89 2.62
CA HIS A 158 -6.57 12.04 3.91
C HIS A 158 -8.05 11.64 3.84
N HIS A 159 -8.51 10.93 4.87
CA HIS A 159 -9.92 10.59 5.06
C HIS A 159 -10.57 11.52 6.11
N GLN A 160 -11.84 11.80 5.94
CA GLN A 160 -12.66 12.57 6.87
C GLN A 160 -14.00 11.90 7.08
N ASN A 161 -14.72 12.31 8.13
CA ASN A 161 -16.08 11.85 8.41
C ASN A 161 -16.12 10.32 8.48
N LEU A 162 -15.31 9.70 9.33
CA LEU A 162 -15.36 8.25 9.55
C LEU A 162 -16.67 7.90 10.25
N HIS A 163 -17.48 7.01 9.65
CA HIS A 163 -18.83 6.74 10.11
C HIS A 163 -19.26 5.29 9.85
N VAL A 164 -20.32 4.87 10.52
CA VAL A 164 -21.03 3.62 10.23
C VAL A 164 -22.33 3.90 9.49
N ARG A 165 -22.73 2.96 8.65
CA ARG A 165 -23.92 3.09 7.81
C ARG A 165 -24.59 1.74 7.56
N PRO A 166 -25.93 1.70 7.42
CA PRO A 166 -26.63 0.47 7.10
C PRO A 166 -26.11 -0.16 5.80
N SER A 167 -25.88 -1.47 5.83
CA SER A 167 -25.42 -2.26 4.68
C SER A 167 -26.32 -3.48 4.54
N PRO A 168 -27.24 -3.52 3.54
CA PRO A 168 -28.19 -4.63 3.40
C PRO A 168 -27.52 -5.94 2.97
N THR A 169 -26.27 -5.88 2.51
CA THR A 169 -25.45 -7.03 2.13
C THR A 169 -24.51 -7.49 3.25
N SER A 170 -24.45 -6.76 4.37
CA SER A 170 -23.60 -7.08 5.52
C SER A 170 -24.33 -8.03 6.47
N GLU A 171 -23.63 -9.07 6.93
CA GLU A 171 -24.12 -9.92 8.03
C GLU A 171 -24.27 -9.15 9.34
N THR A 172 -23.47 -8.10 9.56
CA THR A 172 -23.56 -7.25 10.76
C THR A 172 -24.64 -6.16 10.63
N GLY A 173 -25.27 -6.03 9.46
CA GLY A 173 -26.26 -5.00 9.13
C GLY A 173 -25.69 -3.59 8.94
N PHE A 174 -24.41 -3.38 9.27
CA PHE A 174 -23.71 -2.11 9.14
C PHE A 174 -22.35 -2.31 8.49
N ARG A 175 -21.81 -1.23 7.91
CA ARG A 175 -20.45 -1.16 7.42
C ARG A 175 -19.78 0.14 7.83
N ILE A 176 -18.45 0.13 7.90
CA ILE A 176 -17.64 1.33 8.08
C ILE A 176 -17.37 2.00 6.73
N ASP A 177 -17.36 3.34 6.71
CA ASP A 177 -17.14 4.14 5.51
C ASP A 177 -16.54 5.50 5.90
N TYR A 178 -15.93 6.18 4.94
CA TYR A 178 -15.28 7.47 5.12
C TYR A 178 -15.36 8.32 3.85
N ASP A 179 -15.32 9.63 4.01
CA ASP A 179 -15.27 10.56 2.89
C ASP A 179 -13.80 10.82 2.52
N LEU A 180 -13.49 10.82 1.21
CA LEU A 180 -12.23 11.37 0.73
C LEU A 180 -12.29 12.89 0.79
N SER A 181 -11.32 13.52 1.46
CA SER A 181 -11.28 14.97 1.52
C SER A 181 -10.63 15.55 0.27
N LEU A 182 -11.44 15.92 -0.73
CA LEU A 182 -10.95 16.65 -1.91
C LEU A 182 -10.27 17.98 -1.52
N HIS A 183 -10.68 18.59 -0.42
CA HIS A 183 -10.00 19.78 0.10
C HIS A 183 -8.56 19.44 0.49
N LEU A 184 -8.35 18.53 1.45
CA LEU A 184 -7.01 18.15 1.93
C LEU A 184 -6.13 17.54 0.83
N LEU A 185 -6.72 16.75 -0.08
CA LEU A 185 -6.03 16.17 -1.24
C LEU A 185 -5.48 17.20 -2.22
N THR A 186 -6.02 18.42 -2.22
CA THR A 186 -5.68 19.45 -3.21
C THR A 186 -4.99 20.67 -2.62
N GLN A 187 -4.93 20.77 -1.29
CA GLN A 187 -4.09 21.71 -0.56
C GLN A 187 -2.62 21.47 -0.90
N ARG A 188 -1.80 22.52 -0.92
CA ARG A 188 -0.37 22.40 -1.25
C ARG A 188 0.51 23.28 -0.39
N LYS A 189 -0.07 24.22 0.35
CA LYS A 189 0.67 25.23 1.08
C LYS A 189 0.67 24.96 2.57
N PRO A 190 1.72 25.36 3.28
CA PRO A 190 1.78 25.32 4.74
C PRO A 190 0.55 25.88 5.44
N GLU A 191 0.04 27.03 4.97
CA GLU A 191 -1.11 27.73 5.56
C GLU A 191 -2.43 26.95 5.46
N ASP A 192 -2.50 25.96 4.56
CA ASP A 192 -3.69 25.15 4.34
C ASP A 192 -3.91 24.13 5.48
N PHE A 193 -2.86 23.83 6.26
CA PHE A 193 -2.88 22.79 7.28
C PHE A 193 -2.86 23.39 8.68
N GLN A 194 -3.88 23.06 9.47
CA GLN A 194 -4.02 23.52 10.85
C GLN A 194 -3.65 22.42 11.84
N GLU A 195 -2.70 22.72 12.73
CA GLU A 195 -2.36 21.85 13.85
C GLU A 195 -3.56 21.67 14.80
N GLY A 196 -3.80 20.44 15.25
CA GLY A 196 -4.89 20.16 16.20
C GLY A 196 -5.27 18.68 16.30
N PRO A 197 -6.38 18.36 16.97
CA PRO A 197 -6.85 16.99 17.10
C PRO A 197 -7.25 16.40 15.75
N GLN A 198 -6.71 15.23 15.40
CA GLN A 198 -7.08 14.48 14.20
C GLN A 198 -7.83 13.21 14.58
N VAL A 199 -9.15 13.24 14.34
CA VAL A 199 -10.08 12.22 14.84
C VAL A 199 -10.53 11.20 13.80
N ASP A 200 -10.28 11.44 12.51
CA ASP A 200 -10.80 10.60 11.41
C ASP A 200 -9.73 9.79 10.68
N PHE A 201 -8.45 10.09 10.90
CA PHE A 201 -7.36 9.51 10.12
C PHE A 201 -6.07 9.47 10.95
N LEU A 202 -5.25 8.44 10.78
CA LEU A 202 -3.86 8.38 11.22
C LEU A 202 -3.17 7.41 10.28
N GLU A 203 -2.26 7.91 9.45
CA GLU A 203 -1.50 7.07 8.55
C GLU A 203 -0.35 6.39 9.31
N ASP A 204 -0.07 5.14 8.96
CA ASP A 204 0.91 4.29 9.66
C ASP A 204 2.36 4.52 9.20
N HIS A 205 2.60 5.18 8.06
CA HIS A 205 3.93 5.42 7.49
C HIS A 205 4.90 6.11 8.45
N ALA A 206 4.46 7.12 9.17
CA ALA A 206 5.27 7.77 10.21
C ALA A 206 4.37 8.46 11.23
N PHE A 207 4.65 8.23 12.52
CA PHE A 207 4.03 8.94 13.62
C PHE A 207 4.93 8.92 14.86
N PHE A 208 4.68 9.83 15.78
CA PHE A 208 5.43 9.94 17.03
C PHE A 208 4.53 9.52 18.18
N ALA A 209 5.02 8.68 19.09
CA ALA A 209 4.18 8.13 20.13
C ALA A 209 4.88 8.07 21.48
N ARG A 210 4.07 8.03 22.53
CA ARG A 210 4.52 7.63 23.87
C ARG A 210 4.90 6.16 23.87
N SER A 211 6.15 5.86 24.22
CA SER A 211 6.70 4.49 24.23
C SER A 211 5.89 3.54 25.13
N ASP A 212 5.32 4.07 26.22
CA ASP A 212 4.51 3.30 27.18
C ASP A 212 3.06 3.07 26.72
N ARG A 213 2.60 3.66 25.61
CA ARG A 213 1.17 3.67 25.25
C ARG A 213 0.82 3.12 23.88
N TYR A 214 1.71 3.18 22.90
CA TYR A 214 1.32 2.84 21.53
C TYR A 214 0.88 1.38 21.37
N HIS A 215 1.34 0.46 22.22
CA HIS A 215 0.91 -0.93 22.21
C HIS A 215 -0.60 -1.14 22.44
N GLU A 216 -1.28 -0.17 23.07
CA GLU A 216 -2.72 -0.20 23.25
C GLU A 216 -3.48 0.18 21.96
N LEU A 217 -2.79 0.78 20.99
CA LEU A 217 -3.37 1.37 19.78
C LEU A 217 -3.07 0.57 18.51
N LEU A 218 -1.98 -0.20 18.53
CA LEU A 218 -1.50 -0.99 17.41
C LEU A 218 -1.93 -2.47 17.54
N ASP A 219 -2.44 -3.06 16.45
CA ASP A 219 -2.87 -4.45 16.41
C ASP A 219 -2.28 -5.18 15.20
N PRO A 220 -1.30 -6.08 15.37
CA PRO A 220 -0.62 -6.73 14.26
C PRO A 220 -1.55 -7.66 13.46
N ALA A 221 -2.62 -8.17 14.07
CA ALA A 221 -3.60 -9.00 13.36
C ALA A 221 -4.57 -8.19 12.50
N GLY A 222 -4.73 -6.89 12.81
CA GLY A 222 -5.46 -5.91 12.01
C GLY A 222 -4.58 -5.15 11.02
N SER A 223 -3.35 -5.61 10.81
CA SER A 223 -2.32 -4.96 9.99
C SER A 223 -2.07 -5.70 8.68
N PHE A 224 -1.45 -5.03 7.70
CA PHE A 224 -1.19 -5.40 6.28
C PHE A 224 -2.04 -4.60 5.31
N THR A 225 -3.26 -4.27 5.74
CA THR A 225 -4.17 -3.39 5.05
C THR A 225 -5.24 -2.89 6.01
N LEU A 226 -5.60 -1.61 5.91
CA LEU A 226 -6.60 -0.94 6.76
C LEU A 226 -6.16 -0.72 8.22
N GLU A 227 -4.88 -0.91 8.55
CA GLU A 227 -4.30 -0.61 9.86
C GLU A 227 -4.63 0.83 10.34
N TYR A 228 -4.59 1.80 9.43
CA TYR A 228 -4.95 3.19 9.71
C TYR A 228 -6.39 3.34 10.25
N MET A 229 -7.32 2.46 9.82
CA MET A 229 -8.69 2.44 10.34
C MET A 229 -8.76 1.79 11.72
N ASP A 230 -8.03 0.69 11.94
CA ASP A 230 -8.01 0.04 13.25
C ASP A 230 -7.40 0.96 14.32
N MET A 231 -6.31 1.64 14.00
CA MET A 231 -5.63 2.59 14.89
C MET A 231 -6.56 3.72 15.35
N ILE A 232 -7.31 4.33 14.43
CA ILE A 232 -8.23 5.43 14.79
C ILE A 232 -9.43 4.94 15.60
N LEU A 233 -9.93 3.72 15.34
CA LEU A 233 -10.98 3.12 16.14
C LEU A 233 -10.49 2.75 17.54
N ASN A 234 -9.27 2.23 17.68
CA ASN A 234 -8.64 1.97 18.98
C ASN A 234 -8.49 3.25 19.81
N MET A 235 -8.10 4.36 19.18
CA MET A 235 -8.03 5.68 19.83
C MET A 235 -9.42 6.19 20.25
N ARG A 236 -10.42 6.15 19.35
CA ARG A 236 -11.79 6.60 19.68
C ARG A 236 -12.42 5.78 20.79
N ALA A 237 -12.21 4.47 20.80
CA ALA A 237 -12.72 3.61 21.87
C ALA A 237 -12.20 4.03 23.25
N ARG A 238 -10.95 4.54 23.29
CA ARG A 238 -10.27 5.10 24.46
C ARG A 238 -10.53 6.59 24.70
N ASN A 239 -11.46 7.20 23.95
CA ASN A 239 -11.81 8.61 24.04
C ASN A 239 -10.60 9.56 23.84
N THR A 240 -9.74 9.21 22.88
CA THR A 240 -8.58 10.00 22.48
C THR A 240 -8.47 10.06 20.95
N SER A 241 -7.46 10.75 20.44
CA SER A 241 -7.14 10.89 19.02
C SER A 241 -5.64 11.10 18.81
N ALA A 242 -5.21 11.29 17.56
CA ALA A 242 -3.87 11.81 17.29
C ALA A 242 -3.86 13.35 17.43
N TRP A 243 -2.71 13.92 17.74
CA TRP A 243 -2.44 15.35 17.59
C TRP A 243 -1.70 15.57 16.28
N TYR A 244 -2.32 16.24 15.32
CA TYR A 244 -1.74 16.49 14.00
C TYR A 244 -0.79 17.69 14.04
N VAL A 245 0.41 17.53 13.48
CA VAL A 245 1.54 18.48 13.50
C VAL A 245 2.00 18.73 12.07
N PRO A 246 1.42 19.72 11.36
CA PRO A 246 1.72 19.97 9.95
C PRO A 246 3.12 20.53 9.68
N THR A 247 3.78 21.05 10.72
CA THR A 247 5.15 21.55 10.65
C THR A 247 6.18 20.43 10.54
N ALA A 248 5.86 19.22 11.00
CA ALA A 248 6.67 18.02 10.80
C ALA A 248 6.20 17.32 9.52
N ARG A 249 7.04 17.29 8.48
CA ARG A 249 6.66 16.73 7.18
C ARG A 249 7.47 15.49 6.84
N CYS A 250 6.81 14.56 6.16
CA CYS A 250 7.40 13.30 5.73
C CYS A 250 6.94 12.98 4.30
N ILE A 251 7.84 12.42 3.50
CA ILE A 251 7.53 11.88 2.17
C ILE A 251 7.39 10.37 2.29
N PHE A 252 6.27 9.84 1.81
CA PHE A 252 6.10 8.45 1.46
C PHE A 252 6.68 8.26 0.05
N ASP A 253 7.75 7.49 -0.05
CA ASP A 253 8.47 7.21 -1.29
C ASP A 253 8.59 5.71 -1.49
N VAL A 254 7.89 5.21 -2.52
CA VAL A 254 8.08 3.85 -3.02
C VAL A 254 8.31 3.90 -4.51
N ASP A 255 9.45 4.49 -4.89
CA ASP A 255 9.98 4.39 -6.25
C ASP A 255 10.17 2.92 -6.63
N THR A 256 9.45 2.49 -7.67
CA THR A 256 9.47 1.11 -8.17
C THR A 256 10.83 0.71 -8.72
N ASN A 257 11.68 1.68 -9.08
CA ASN A 257 13.06 1.42 -9.49
C ASN A 257 13.96 0.95 -8.33
N LYS A 258 13.51 1.10 -7.08
CA LYS A 258 14.21 0.63 -5.88
C LYS A 258 13.89 -0.82 -5.55
N ILE A 259 12.94 -1.44 -6.25
CA ILE A 259 12.55 -2.83 -6.02
C ILE A 259 13.60 -3.77 -6.60
N THR A 260 14.09 -4.65 -5.74
CA THR A 260 15.09 -5.68 -6.03
C THR A 260 14.50 -7.06 -5.73
N TRP A 261 15.27 -8.13 -5.96
CA TRP A 261 14.76 -9.49 -5.75
C TRP A 261 14.53 -9.77 -4.25
N GLU A 262 15.29 -9.13 -3.36
CA GLU A 262 15.20 -9.27 -1.90
C GLU A 262 13.82 -8.87 -1.37
N ASP A 263 13.15 -7.95 -2.08
CA ASP A 263 11.83 -7.44 -1.71
C ASP A 263 10.70 -8.41 -2.06
N VAL A 264 10.89 -9.16 -3.15
CA VAL A 264 9.82 -9.90 -3.84
C VAL A 264 9.06 -10.81 -2.86
N PRO A 265 9.69 -11.72 -2.10
CA PRO A 265 8.96 -12.68 -1.28
C PRO A 265 8.07 -12.04 -0.22
N TYR A 266 8.56 -11.00 0.45
CA TYR A 266 7.77 -10.29 1.46
C TYR A 266 6.63 -9.49 0.83
N LEU A 267 6.95 -8.76 -0.23
CA LEU A 267 6.03 -7.86 -0.92
C LEU A 267 4.83 -8.61 -1.49
N VAL A 268 5.05 -9.74 -2.18
CA VAL A 268 3.96 -10.51 -2.78
C VAL A 268 3.08 -11.18 -1.72
N TYR A 269 3.67 -11.67 -0.63
CA TYR A 269 2.94 -12.31 0.46
C TYR A 269 2.05 -11.30 1.18
N LYS A 270 2.65 -10.17 1.60
CA LYS A 270 1.93 -9.10 2.28
C LYS A 270 0.77 -8.56 1.44
N ARG A 271 0.97 -8.44 0.13
CA ARG A 271 -0.04 -7.92 -0.81
C ARG A 271 -0.88 -9.01 -1.45
N SER A 272 -0.85 -10.23 -0.92
CA SER A 272 -1.68 -11.32 -1.43
C SER A 272 -3.16 -11.07 -1.13
N GLU A 273 -4.02 -11.52 -2.03
CA GLU A 273 -5.47 -11.39 -1.89
C GLU A 273 -5.93 -12.04 -0.58
N GLN A 274 -5.36 -13.21 -0.25
CA GLN A 274 -5.68 -13.93 0.96
C GLN A 274 -5.44 -13.12 2.23
N ILE A 275 -4.28 -12.48 2.37
CA ILE A 275 -3.96 -11.64 3.54
C ILE A 275 -4.97 -10.50 3.65
N GLY A 276 -5.32 -9.86 2.53
CA GLY A 276 -6.33 -8.80 2.51
C GLY A 276 -7.69 -9.25 3.04
N HIS A 277 -8.16 -10.42 2.61
CA HIS A 277 -9.40 -11.00 3.14
C HIS A 277 -9.33 -11.35 4.62
N GLN A 278 -8.21 -11.95 5.06
CA GLN A 278 -7.98 -12.33 6.44
C GLN A 278 -8.06 -11.14 7.39
N VAL A 279 -7.38 -10.03 7.07
CA VAL A 279 -7.43 -8.81 7.87
C VAL A 279 -8.82 -8.20 7.90
N ARG A 280 -9.51 -8.14 6.75
CA ARG A 280 -10.89 -7.65 6.67
C ARG A 280 -11.84 -8.41 7.58
N THR A 281 -11.79 -9.74 7.55
CA THR A 281 -12.64 -10.60 8.38
C THR A 281 -12.31 -10.44 9.86
N TYR A 282 -11.02 -10.38 10.20
CA TYR A 282 -10.57 -10.11 11.56
C TYR A 282 -11.13 -8.78 12.08
N LEU A 283 -10.94 -7.69 11.35
CA LEU A 283 -11.43 -6.36 11.72
C LEU A 283 -12.96 -6.30 11.80
N THR A 284 -13.66 -6.99 10.89
CA THR A 284 -15.13 -7.10 10.92
C THR A 284 -15.61 -7.73 12.22
N LYS A 285 -14.96 -8.81 12.67
CA LYS A 285 -15.28 -9.45 13.96
C LYS A 285 -14.89 -8.57 15.15
N LYS A 286 -13.70 -7.96 15.13
CA LYS A 286 -13.21 -7.08 16.21
C LYS A 286 -14.15 -5.93 16.50
N TRP A 287 -14.66 -5.27 15.46
CA TRP A 287 -15.43 -4.05 15.60
C TRP A 287 -16.95 -4.24 15.52
N GLY A 288 -17.41 -5.42 15.07
CA GLY A 288 -18.83 -5.75 14.91
C GLY A 288 -19.51 -4.96 13.79
N VAL A 289 -18.76 -4.57 12.76
CA VAL A 289 -19.25 -3.88 11.55
C VAL A 289 -18.49 -4.38 10.34
N GLU A 290 -19.12 -4.43 9.16
CA GLU A 290 -18.45 -4.83 7.93
C GLU A 290 -17.34 -3.83 7.57
N PHE A 291 -16.11 -4.35 7.43
CA PHE A 291 -15.04 -3.68 6.70
C PHE A 291 -15.16 -4.04 5.23
N VAL A 292 -15.34 -3.05 4.36
CA VAL A 292 -15.53 -3.30 2.93
C VAL A 292 -14.23 -3.77 2.27
N ASN A 293 -14.35 -4.64 1.27
CA ASN A 293 -13.22 -5.02 0.42
C ASN A 293 -12.90 -3.86 -0.53
N THR A 294 -11.94 -3.02 -0.12
CA THR A 294 -11.56 -1.81 -0.86
C THR A 294 -10.74 -2.09 -2.11
N GLY A 295 -10.29 -3.32 -2.34
CA GLY A 295 -9.26 -3.62 -3.33
C GLY A 295 -7.96 -2.87 -3.14
N ILE A 296 -7.75 -2.19 -2.00
CA ILE A 296 -6.52 -1.46 -1.68
C ILE A 296 -5.32 -2.41 -1.65
N TRP A 297 -5.52 -3.64 -1.16
CA TRP A 297 -4.52 -4.72 -1.25
C TRP A 297 -4.08 -5.00 -2.69
N ASN A 298 -5.00 -4.85 -3.63
CA ASN A 298 -4.74 -5.03 -5.05
C ASN A 298 -4.19 -3.76 -5.73
N TYR A 299 -4.40 -2.55 -5.18
CA TYR A 299 -3.89 -1.31 -5.77
C TYR A 299 -2.36 -1.25 -5.80
N VAL A 300 -1.70 -1.43 -4.66
CA VAL A 300 -0.23 -1.41 -4.55
C VAL A 300 0.36 -2.40 -5.53
N ARG A 301 -0.21 -3.60 -5.50
CA ARG A 301 0.08 -4.69 -6.42
C ARG A 301 -0.06 -4.16 -7.88
N TYR A 302 -1.25 -3.79 -8.37
CA TYR A 302 -1.47 -3.42 -9.78
C TYR A 302 -0.90 -2.08 -10.27
N VAL A 303 -0.39 -1.22 -9.38
CA VAL A 303 0.17 0.08 -9.76
C VAL A 303 1.67 0.13 -9.53
N MET A 304 2.17 -0.42 -8.42
CA MET A 304 3.59 -0.30 -8.07
C MET A 304 4.42 -1.43 -8.68
N LEU A 305 3.86 -2.62 -8.87
CA LEU A 305 4.61 -3.74 -9.45
C LEU A 305 4.45 -3.88 -10.97
N ALA A 306 3.53 -3.12 -11.57
CA ALA A 306 3.18 -3.30 -12.98
C ALA A 306 4.37 -3.11 -13.92
N ASP A 307 5.29 -2.20 -13.58
CA ASP A 307 6.47 -1.87 -14.39
C ASP A 307 7.76 -2.52 -13.88
N VAL A 308 7.71 -3.32 -12.81
CA VAL A 308 8.90 -3.95 -12.23
C VAL A 308 9.34 -5.14 -13.09
N VAL A 309 10.59 -5.11 -13.54
CA VAL A 309 11.23 -6.19 -14.30
C VAL A 309 12.63 -6.45 -13.74
N ILE A 310 12.77 -7.58 -13.04
CA ILE A 310 14.03 -8.06 -12.48
C ILE A 310 14.62 -9.08 -13.45
N LYS A 311 15.79 -8.77 -13.98
CA LYS A 311 16.47 -9.58 -15.01
C LYS A 311 17.49 -10.52 -14.38
N LYS A 312 17.91 -11.52 -15.16
CA LYS A 312 18.89 -12.56 -14.80
C LYS A 312 20.10 -12.03 -14.03
N GLU A 313 20.66 -10.90 -14.44
CA GLU A 313 21.84 -10.28 -13.84
C GLU A 313 21.63 -9.80 -12.40
N SER A 314 20.38 -9.50 -12.01
CA SER A 314 20.01 -9.02 -10.68
C SER A 314 19.31 -10.07 -9.83
N LEU A 315 19.18 -11.30 -10.34
CA LEU A 315 18.55 -12.41 -9.61
C LEU A 315 19.59 -13.17 -8.77
N PRO A 316 19.17 -13.80 -7.66
CA PRO A 316 20.08 -14.53 -6.78
C PRO A 316 20.70 -15.73 -7.51
N THR A 317 21.81 -16.27 -7.02
CA THR A 317 22.42 -17.48 -7.62
C THR A 317 22.21 -18.73 -6.79
N ASP A 318 21.93 -18.58 -5.49
CA ASP A 318 21.56 -19.69 -4.62
C ASP A 318 20.23 -20.30 -5.08
N TRP A 319 20.19 -21.64 -5.08
CA TRP A 319 19.04 -22.42 -5.51
C TRP A 319 17.76 -22.08 -4.71
N LYS A 320 17.86 -21.96 -3.38
CA LYS A 320 16.67 -21.72 -2.55
C LYS A 320 16.14 -20.31 -2.72
N ASP A 321 17.03 -19.33 -2.92
CA ASP A 321 16.63 -17.97 -3.26
C ASP A 321 15.98 -17.89 -4.65
N GLN A 322 16.52 -18.60 -5.63
CA GLN A 322 15.92 -18.79 -6.96
C GLN A 322 14.51 -19.41 -6.85
N ALA A 323 14.34 -20.44 -6.02
CA ALA A 323 13.05 -21.06 -5.74
C ALA A 323 12.08 -20.07 -5.08
N ALA A 324 12.55 -19.28 -4.10
CA ALA A 324 11.71 -18.27 -3.46
C ALA A 324 11.16 -17.25 -4.46
N ILE A 325 11.97 -16.79 -5.42
CA ILE A 325 11.52 -15.91 -6.51
C ILE A 325 10.50 -16.60 -7.42
N PHE A 326 10.76 -17.86 -7.79
CA PHE A 326 9.83 -18.66 -8.59
C PHE A 326 8.45 -18.77 -7.94
N TYR A 327 8.38 -19.21 -6.67
CA TYR A 327 7.12 -19.37 -5.95
C TYR A 327 6.44 -18.03 -5.64
N SER A 328 7.23 -16.98 -5.40
CA SER A 328 6.69 -15.63 -5.21
C SER A 328 5.93 -15.11 -6.43
N TRP A 329 6.30 -15.54 -7.65
CA TRP A 329 5.52 -15.19 -8.84
C TRP A 329 4.12 -15.84 -8.86
N PHE A 330 3.96 -17.01 -8.25
CA PHE A 330 2.65 -17.65 -8.11
C PHE A 330 1.80 -16.94 -7.03
N GLU A 331 2.41 -16.44 -5.94
CA GLU A 331 1.77 -15.62 -4.89
C GLU A 331 1.19 -14.32 -5.45
N SER A 332 2.06 -13.42 -5.91
CA SER A 332 2.11 -13.16 -7.33
C SER A 332 0.80 -12.93 -8.05
N VAL A 333 0.25 -14.01 -8.60
CA VAL A 333 -0.92 -14.03 -9.46
C VAL A 333 -2.18 -14.44 -8.68
N GLY A 334 -2.03 -15.04 -7.50
CA GLY A 334 -3.11 -15.34 -6.55
C GLY A 334 -3.09 -16.75 -5.95
N PHE A 335 -2.03 -17.53 -6.16
CA PHE A 335 -1.86 -18.82 -5.46
C PHE A 335 -1.24 -18.58 -4.09
N ASN A 336 -1.87 -19.05 -3.02
CA ASN A 336 -1.48 -18.66 -1.65
C ASN A 336 -1.03 -19.84 -0.79
N ARG A 337 -0.92 -21.04 -1.38
CA ARG A 337 -0.45 -22.26 -0.71
C ARG A 337 0.50 -23.05 -1.59
N TYR A 338 1.51 -23.63 -0.94
CA TYR A 338 2.58 -24.41 -1.55
C TYR A 338 2.72 -25.71 -0.76
N ASN A 339 2.26 -26.83 -1.32
CA ASN A 339 2.09 -28.09 -0.60
C ASN A 339 1.31 -27.91 0.73
N GLY A 340 0.32 -27.01 0.74
CA GLY A 340 -0.50 -26.69 1.91
C GLY A 340 0.14 -25.70 2.91
N GLN A 341 1.37 -25.26 2.70
CA GLN A 341 2.05 -24.25 3.52
C GLN A 341 1.88 -22.84 2.96
N TYR A 342 2.07 -21.81 3.80
CA TYR A 342 2.16 -20.43 3.35
C TYR A 342 3.50 -20.15 2.68
N LEU A 343 3.54 -19.13 1.80
CA LEU A 343 4.78 -18.72 1.15
C LEU A 343 5.94 -18.52 2.14
N PRO A 344 5.80 -17.74 3.24
CA PRO A 344 6.93 -17.48 4.13
C PRO A 344 7.47 -18.71 4.84
N ASP A 345 6.62 -19.72 5.10
CA ASP A 345 7.07 -20.99 5.70
C ASP A 345 7.72 -21.90 4.66
N PHE A 346 7.11 -21.97 3.48
CA PHE A 346 7.52 -22.88 2.41
C PHE A 346 8.88 -22.52 1.81
N ILE A 347 9.14 -21.23 1.59
CA ILE A 347 10.38 -20.76 0.95
C ILE A 347 11.60 -20.82 1.88
N GLU A 348 11.44 -21.17 3.16
CA GLU A 348 12.59 -21.40 4.05
C GLU A 348 13.39 -22.60 3.58
N GLU A 349 12.70 -23.71 3.35
CA GLU A 349 13.26 -24.99 2.94
C GLU A 349 12.44 -25.57 1.76
N PRO A 350 12.50 -24.92 0.58
CA PRO A 350 11.72 -25.35 -0.57
C PRO A 350 12.22 -26.71 -1.07
N ALA A 351 11.30 -27.64 -1.32
CA ALA A 351 11.63 -28.94 -1.90
C ALA A 351 11.81 -28.82 -3.43
N PRO A 352 12.86 -29.44 -4.01
CA PRO A 352 13.02 -29.47 -5.46
C PRO A 352 12.00 -30.39 -6.13
N GLY A 353 11.69 -30.09 -7.39
CA GLY A 353 10.77 -30.86 -8.21
C GLY A 353 9.35 -30.31 -8.13
N THR A 354 8.37 -31.22 -8.12
CA THR A 354 6.95 -30.87 -8.23
C THR A 354 6.40 -30.36 -6.90
N VAL A 355 5.71 -29.21 -6.96
CA VAL A 355 5.01 -28.57 -5.86
C VAL A 355 3.59 -28.28 -6.29
N ASN A 356 2.64 -28.59 -5.41
CA ASN A 356 1.24 -28.23 -5.62
C ASN A 356 1.02 -26.79 -5.14
N VAL A 357 0.74 -25.88 -6.07
CA VAL A 357 0.33 -24.51 -5.78
C VAL A 357 -1.19 -24.42 -5.77
N SER A 358 -1.79 -23.80 -4.76
CA SER A 358 -3.25 -23.69 -4.66
C SER A 358 -3.75 -22.31 -4.21
N ARG A 359 -4.98 -21.98 -4.61
CA ARG A 359 -5.73 -20.82 -4.12
C ARG A 359 -6.52 -21.14 -2.84
N THR A 360 -6.07 -22.08 -2.01
CA THR A 360 -6.81 -22.43 -0.80
C THR A 360 -6.88 -21.25 0.17
N MET A 361 -8.10 -20.84 0.50
CA MET A 361 -8.39 -19.63 1.30
C MET A 361 -8.55 -19.91 2.79
N LYS A 362 -8.04 -21.05 3.28
CA LYS A 362 -8.21 -21.44 4.69
C LYS A 362 -7.69 -20.33 5.61
N TRP A 363 -8.57 -19.85 6.48
CA TRP A 363 -8.28 -18.82 7.47
C TRP A 363 -7.25 -19.34 8.48
N THR A 364 -6.16 -18.59 8.69
CA THR A 364 -5.19 -18.92 9.76
C THR A 364 -4.74 -17.72 10.58
N LEU A 365 -5.13 -16.48 10.23
CA LEU A 365 -5.06 -15.41 11.23
C LEU A 365 -5.99 -15.76 12.39
N PRO A 366 -5.67 -15.31 13.63
CA PRO A 366 -6.55 -15.53 14.78
C PRO A 366 -7.95 -15.05 14.42
N THR A 367 -8.88 -15.98 14.25
CA THR A 367 -10.28 -15.61 14.07
C THR A 367 -10.81 -15.09 15.38
N ASP A 368 -10.28 -15.53 16.52
CA ASP A 368 -10.59 -14.96 17.82
C ASP A 368 -9.75 -13.72 18.09
N VAL A 369 -10.46 -12.62 18.31
CA VAL A 369 -9.85 -11.36 18.67
C VAL A 369 -9.46 -11.44 20.14
N PRO A 370 -8.18 -11.31 20.49
CA PRO A 370 -7.77 -11.42 21.89
C PRO A 370 -8.50 -10.38 22.74
N GLU A 371 -8.98 -10.77 23.92
CA GLU A 371 -9.81 -9.92 24.79
C GLU A 371 -9.14 -8.57 25.09
N HIS A 372 -7.81 -8.58 25.32
CA HIS A 372 -7.03 -7.35 25.57
C HIS A 372 -6.96 -6.38 24.38
N ARG A 373 -7.23 -6.85 23.15
CA ARG A 373 -7.22 -6.05 21.92
C ARG A 373 -8.59 -5.58 21.50
N VAL A 374 -9.66 -6.12 22.07
CA VAL A 374 -11.03 -5.66 21.85
C VAL A 374 -11.33 -4.56 22.87
N PRO A 375 -11.50 -3.29 22.46
CA PRO A 375 -11.99 -2.28 23.38
C PRO A 375 -13.42 -2.59 23.80
N PRO A 376 -13.91 -2.14 24.96
CA PRO A 376 -15.27 -2.43 25.45
C PRO A 376 -16.39 -1.79 24.59
N LYS A 377 -16.05 -1.15 23.46
CA LYS A 377 -16.97 -0.42 22.60
C LYS A 377 -16.86 -0.94 21.16
N SER A 378 -17.99 -1.39 20.60
CA SER A 378 -18.13 -1.64 19.16
C SER A 378 -17.95 -0.34 18.36
N ALA A 379 -17.57 -0.45 17.08
CA ALA A 379 -17.57 0.67 16.13
C ALA A 379 -18.93 1.41 16.11
N MET A 380 -20.04 0.68 16.28
CA MET A 380 -21.40 1.26 16.34
C MET A 380 -21.63 2.22 17.52
N ASN A 381 -20.80 2.12 18.57
CA ASN A 381 -20.89 2.92 19.78
C ASN A 381 -19.93 4.12 19.77
N ILE A 382 -18.92 4.13 18.89
CA ILE A 382 -17.85 5.13 18.86
C ILE A 382 -17.84 5.96 17.56
N LEU A 383 -18.60 5.53 16.56
CA LEU A 383 -18.72 6.24 15.29
C LEU A 383 -20.11 6.87 15.11
N PRO A 384 -20.19 8.05 14.45
CA PRO A 384 -21.44 8.59 13.97
C PRO A 384 -22.18 7.61 13.04
N LYS A 385 -23.52 7.62 13.08
CA LYS A 385 -24.37 6.82 12.20
C LYS A 385 -24.91 7.68 11.07
N LEU A 386 -24.64 7.32 9.81
CA LEU A 386 -25.21 7.98 8.63
C LEU A 386 -26.24 7.06 7.96
N GLN A 387 -27.47 7.58 7.81
CA GLN A 387 -28.61 6.82 7.31
C GLN A 387 -28.58 6.58 5.79
N ARG A 388 -27.99 7.50 5.02
CA ARG A 388 -27.97 7.43 3.55
C ARG A 388 -26.60 7.72 2.99
N LYS A 389 -26.29 7.06 1.88
CA LYS A 389 -25.09 7.34 1.09
C LYS A 389 -25.23 8.76 0.52
N LYS A 390 -24.19 9.59 0.57
CA LYS A 390 -24.17 10.85 -0.18
C LYS A 390 -24.37 10.54 -1.66
N VAL A 391 -25.22 11.31 -2.34
CA VAL A 391 -25.40 11.21 -3.79
C VAL A 391 -24.04 11.43 -4.45
N GLY A 392 -23.62 10.50 -5.31
CA GLY A 392 -22.32 10.55 -5.99
C GLY A 392 -21.14 9.89 -5.26
N ALA A 393 -21.31 9.36 -4.04
CA ALA A 393 -20.24 8.59 -3.41
C ALA A 393 -20.00 7.27 -4.16
N ILE A 394 -18.74 6.89 -4.36
CA ILE A 394 -18.34 5.66 -5.06
C ILE A 394 -18.33 4.52 -4.04
N ASP A 395 -19.01 3.41 -4.34
CA ASP A 395 -18.93 2.22 -3.49
C ASP A 395 -17.68 1.45 -3.86
N ILE A 396 -16.69 1.40 -2.97
CA ILE A 396 -15.42 0.71 -3.18
C ILE A 396 -15.49 -0.74 -2.65
N SER A 397 -16.63 -1.43 -2.76
CA SER A 397 -16.75 -2.86 -2.45
C SER A 397 -16.75 -3.73 -3.72
N PHE A 398 -15.86 -4.73 -3.75
CA PHE A 398 -15.97 -5.89 -4.64
C PHE A 398 -17.05 -6.84 -4.13
N LYS A 399 -18.00 -7.17 -5.01
CA LYS A 399 -19.05 -8.14 -4.71
C LYS A 399 -18.51 -9.57 -4.69
N ASP A 400 -17.60 -9.86 -5.60
CA ASP A 400 -16.98 -11.18 -5.70
C ASP A 400 -15.86 -11.28 -4.67
N PRO A 401 -15.74 -12.43 -3.99
CA PRO A 401 -14.70 -12.62 -2.99
C PRO A 401 -13.32 -12.63 -3.66
N HIS A 402 -13.18 -13.16 -4.88
CA HIS A 402 -11.89 -13.34 -5.52
C HIS A 402 -11.86 -12.95 -6.99
N LEU A 403 -10.67 -12.54 -7.46
CA LEU A 403 -10.39 -12.42 -8.89
C LEU A 403 -10.07 -13.80 -9.48
N PRO A 404 -10.59 -14.14 -10.69
CA PRO A 404 -10.17 -15.35 -11.37
C PRO A 404 -8.68 -15.28 -11.75
N ILE A 405 -8.00 -16.44 -11.76
CA ILE A 405 -6.59 -16.58 -12.11
C ILE A 405 -6.54 -17.30 -13.44
N GLY A 406 -5.87 -16.71 -14.44
CA GLY A 406 -5.54 -17.37 -15.70
C GLY A 406 -4.04 -17.25 -15.96
N VAL A 407 -3.35 -18.38 -16.13
CA VAL A 407 -1.92 -18.40 -16.46
C VAL A 407 -1.73 -19.22 -17.73
N THR A 408 -0.89 -18.69 -18.62
CA THR A 408 -0.42 -19.39 -19.81
C THR A 408 1.07 -19.67 -19.71
N GLN A 409 1.49 -20.78 -20.32
CA GLN A 409 2.86 -21.25 -20.37
C GLN A 409 3.25 -21.49 -21.83
N ARG A 410 4.38 -20.95 -22.25
CA ARG A 410 4.96 -21.21 -23.57
C ARG A 410 6.46 -21.47 -23.50
N ARG A 411 7.01 -22.08 -24.54
CA ARG A 411 8.46 -22.22 -24.70
C ARG A 411 9.10 -20.87 -25.10
N CYS A 412 10.34 -20.67 -24.68
CA CYS A 412 11.18 -19.52 -25.03
C CYS A 412 12.60 -19.97 -25.42
N ASP A 413 13.47 -19.01 -25.73
CA ASP A 413 14.91 -19.23 -25.91
C ASP A 413 15.67 -18.49 -24.80
N ALA A 414 16.30 -19.25 -23.89
CA ALA A 414 17.06 -18.73 -22.76
C ALA A 414 18.26 -17.86 -23.18
N SER A 415 18.75 -18.02 -24.41
CA SER A 415 19.84 -17.22 -24.97
C SER A 415 19.37 -15.91 -25.63
N GLN A 416 18.06 -15.75 -25.85
CA GLN A 416 17.47 -14.60 -26.51
C GLN A 416 16.44 -13.91 -25.61
N PRO A 417 16.85 -12.91 -24.81
CA PRO A 417 15.93 -12.17 -23.93
C PRO A 417 14.69 -11.60 -24.60
N LEU A 418 14.80 -11.20 -25.87
CA LEU A 418 13.66 -10.72 -26.66
C LEU A 418 12.55 -11.77 -26.83
N SER A 419 12.87 -13.07 -26.79
CA SER A 419 11.88 -14.15 -26.93
C SER A 419 10.93 -14.26 -25.73
N TYR A 420 11.34 -13.73 -24.57
CA TYR A 420 10.63 -13.86 -23.30
C TYR A 420 10.40 -12.53 -22.57
N ARG A 421 10.64 -11.38 -23.23
CA ARG A 421 10.47 -10.04 -22.63
C ARG A 421 9.07 -9.82 -22.04
N GLU A 422 8.03 -10.34 -22.69
CA GLU A 422 6.60 -10.20 -22.30
C GLU A 422 6.14 -11.22 -21.26
N CYS A 423 7.06 -12.05 -20.74
CA CYS A 423 6.74 -13.04 -19.73
C CYS A 423 6.80 -12.41 -18.34
N GLY A 424 5.88 -12.78 -17.47
CA GLY A 424 6.00 -12.44 -16.05
C GLY A 424 7.16 -13.22 -15.44
N LEU A 425 7.16 -14.53 -15.59
CA LEU A 425 8.21 -15.40 -15.05
C LEU A 425 8.87 -16.19 -16.17
N VAL A 426 10.19 -16.28 -16.12
CA VAL A 426 10.98 -17.09 -17.07
C VAL A 426 11.91 -17.99 -16.30
N VAL A 427 11.85 -19.29 -16.61
CA VAL A 427 12.68 -20.31 -15.99
C VAL A 427 13.39 -21.12 -17.06
N GLU A 428 14.69 -21.31 -16.89
CA GLU A 428 15.48 -22.32 -17.58
C GLU A 428 15.63 -23.53 -16.67
N ASP A 429 15.09 -24.67 -17.07
CA ASP A 429 15.16 -25.92 -16.32
C ASP A 429 15.47 -27.08 -17.27
N ASN A 430 16.52 -27.85 -16.97
CA ASN A 430 16.98 -28.98 -17.79
C ASN A 430 17.17 -28.63 -19.29
N GLY A 431 17.63 -27.41 -19.58
CA GLY A 431 17.83 -26.91 -20.95
C GLY A 431 16.55 -26.48 -21.67
N GLU A 432 15.39 -26.55 -21.02
CA GLU A 432 14.14 -25.98 -21.52
C GLU A 432 13.86 -24.61 -20.89
N CYS A 433 13.59 -23.62 -21.75
CA CYS A 433 13.11 -22.30 -21.31
C CYS A 433 11.58 -22.29 -21.30
N LYS A 434 11.00 -21.99 -20.14
CA LYS A 434 9.57 -21.82 -19.91
C LYS A 434 9.25 -20.37 -19.58
N CYS A 435 8.28 -19.83 -20.29
CA CYS A 435 7.74 -18.48 -20.11
C CYS A 435 6.32 -18.60 -19.56
N PHE A 436 6.06 -17.96 -18.43
CA PHE A 436 4.74 -17.86 -17.80
C PHE A 436 4.19 -16.44 -17.94
N THR A 437 2.91 -16.34 -18.28
CA THR A 437 2.21 -15.07 -18.42
C THR A 437 0.91 -15.09 -17.61
N TYR A 438 0.69 -14.05 -16.81
CA TYR A 438 -0.57 -13.85 -16.10
C TYR A 438 -1.59 -13.12 -16.99
N ASN A 439 -2.73 -13.74 -17.22
CA ASN A 439 -3.86 -13.19 -17.96
C ASN A 439 -4.81 -12.53 -16.96
N VAL A 440 -4.66 -11.24 -16.77
CA VAL A 440 -5.49 -10.44 -15.87
C VAL A 440 -6.96 -10.39 -16.31
N PRO A 441 -7.92 -10.40 -15.36
CA PRO A 441 -9.34 -10.30 -15.66
C PRO A 441 -9.84 -8.85 -15.85
N PHE A 442 -8.97 -7.93 -16.27
CA PHE A 442 -9.30 -6.52 -16.51
C PHE A 442 -8.26 -5.87 -17.43
N ASN A 443 -8.61 -4.72 -18.01
CA ASN A 443 -7.75 -4.04 -18.97
C ASN A 443 -6.60 -3.28 -18.29
N LEU A 444 -5.40 -3.87 -18.30
CA LEU A 444 -4.16 -3.22 -17.84
C LEU A 444 -3.64 -2.13 -18.78
N LYS A 445 -3.97 -2.20 -20.08
CA LYS A 445 -3.27 -1.43 -21.12
C LYS A 445 -3.70 0.04 -21.22
N THR A 446 -4.72 0.47 -20.46
CA THR A 446 -5.30 1.83 -20.56
C THR A 446 -4.46 2.96 -19.98
N THR A 447 -3.29 2.68 -19.43
CA THR A 447 -2.60 3.54 -18.46
C THR A 447 -1.20 3.94 -18.90
N LEU A 448 -1.11 5.14 -19.50
CA LEU A 448 0.13 5.93 -19.56
C LEU A 448 -0.18 7.44 -19.71
N TYR A 449 -1.35 7.79 -20.27
CA TYR A 449 -1.87 9.17 -20.25
C TYR A 449 -3.17 9.36 -19.48
N LEU A 450 -3.94 8.29 -19.23
CA LEU A 450 -5.09 8.39 -18.32
C LEU A 450 -4.63 8.64 -16.89
N ASP A 451 -3.55 8.02 -16.39
CA ASP A 451 -3.02 8.37 -15.06
C ASP A 451 -2.53 9.80 -14.99
N LYS A 452 -1.93 10.32 -16.07
CA LYS A 452 -1.54 11.74 -16.16
C LYS A 452 -2.76 12.67 -16.22
N LEU A 453 -3.80 12.29 -16.96
CA LEU A 453 -5.07 13.02 -17.02
C LEU A 453 -5.79 12.95 -15.67
N MET A 454 -5.76 11.82 -14.98
CA MET A 454 -6.37 11.60 -13.67
C MET A 454 -5.59 12.34 -12.58
N ALA A 455 -4.26 12.30 -12.62
CA ALA A 455 -3.38 13.13 -11.79
C ALA A 455 -3.64 14.62 -12.06
N TRP A 456 -3.83 15.02 -13.32
CA TRP A 456 -4.24 16.39 -13.69
C TRP A 456 -5.63 16.74 -13.14
N MET A 457 -6.59 15.80 -13.20
CA MET A 457 -7.92 15.92 -12.58
C MET A 457 -7.90 15.70 -11.06
N LYS A 458 -6.73 15.44 -10.48
CA LYS A 458 -6.51 15.15 -9.05
C LYS A 458 -7.34 13.97 -8.51
N LEU A 459 -7.67 13.01 -9.37
CA LEU A 459 -8.32 11.76 -8.99
C LEU A 459 -7.24 10.75 -8.55
N PRO A 460 -7.35 10.17 -7.34
CA PRO A 460 -6.36 9.20 -6.85
C PRO A 460 -6.25 7.98 -7.78
N ALA A 461 -5.04 7.54 -8.11
CA ALA A 461 -4.80 6.37 -8.96
C ALA A 461 -5.54 5.11 -8.45
N ARG A 462 -5.67 4.98 -7.11
CA ARG A 462 -6.48 3.94 -6.45
C ARG A 462 -7.95 3.89 -6.88
N ALA A 463 -8.59 5.05 -7.08
CA ALA A 463 -9.99 5.11 -7.50
C ALA A 463 -10.15 4.66 -8.95
N PHE A 464 -9.14 4.91 -9.79
CA PHE A 464 -9.11 4.49 -11.18
C PHE A 464 -8.87 2.99 -11.33
N MET A 465 -7.85 2.45 -10.66
CA MET A 465 -7.56 1.01 -10.64
C MET A 465 -8.79 0.22 -10.18
N TYR A 466 -9.45 0.70 -9.14
CA TYR A 466 -10.73 0.15 -8.71
C TYR A 466 -11.80 0.22 -9.81
N GLY A 467 -11.91 1.35 -10.51
CA GLY A 467 -12.78 1.51 -11.66
C GLY A 467 -12.51 0.47 -12.77
N GLN A 468 -11.24 0.23 -13.09
CA GLN A 468 -10.82 -0.81 -14.06
C GLN A 468 -11.27 -2.19 -13.62
N MET A 469 -10.93 -2.58 -12.39
CA MET A 469 -11.25 -3.90 -11.88
C MET A 469 -12.78 -4.13 -11.78
N LYS A 470 -13.55 -3.10 -11.40
CA LYS A 470 -14.99 -3.22 -11.18
C LYS A 470 -15.84 -3.05 -12.44
N TYR A 471 -15.52 -2.06 -13.27
CA TYR A 471 -16.39 -1.65 -14.39
C TYR A 471 -15.80 -1.99 -15.77
N TRP A 472 -14.49 -2.29 -15.86
CA TRP A 472 -13.81 -2.67 -17.11
C TRP A 472 -13.14 -4.05 -16.99
N SER A 473 -13.84 -4.99 -16.35
CA SER A 473 -13.41 -6.38 -16.29
C SER A 473 -13.47 -7.04 -17.67
N VAL A 474 -12.50 -7.92 -17.93
CA VAL A 474 -12.38 -8.71 -19.16
C VAL A 474 -12.51 -10.18 -18.76
N PRO A 475 -13.46 -10.93 -19.33
CA PRO A 475 -13.56 -12.36 -19.07
C PRO A 475 -12.27 -13.08 -19.50
N ILE A 476 -11.76 -13.95 -18.64
CA ILE A 476 -10.71 -14.90 -19.02
C ILE A 476 -11.40 -16.09 -19.68
N ALA A 477 -10.94 -16.47 -20.87
CA ALA A 477 -11.38 -17.65 -21.61
C ALA A 477 -10.66 -18.90 -21.05
N PRO A 478 -11.31 -19.75 -20.23
CA PRO A 478 -10.62 -20.83 -19.51
C PRO A 478 -9.94 -21.83 -20.44
N GLU A 479 -10.53 -22.08 -21.61
CA GLU A 479 -10.04 -23.01 -22.62
C GLU A 479 -8.73 -22.59 -23.29
N GLN A 480 -8.31 -21.34 -23.11
CA GLN A 480 -7.06 -20.80 -23.64
C GLN A 480 -5.94 -20.76 -22.60
N MET A 481 -6.23 -21.12 -21.34
CA MET A 481 -5.30 -21.05 -20.22
C MET A 481 -4.71 -22.43 -19.93
N ASP A 482 -3.42 -22.49 -19.59
CA ASP A 482 -2.80 -23.71 -19.08
C ASP A 482 -3.23 -23.98 -17.63
N PHE A 483 -3.44 -22.90 -16.86
CA PHE A 483 -3.96 -22.96 -15.49
C PHE A 483 -5.07 -21.94 -15.30
N PHE A 484 -6.22 -22.39 -14.80
CA PHE A 484 -7.38 -21.53 -14.57
C PHE A 484 -8.10 -21.83 -13.25
N CYS A 485 -8.20 -20.83 -12.38
CA CYS A 485 -9.05 -20.88 -11.19
C CYS A 485 -10.19 -19.87 -11.32
N ASP A 486 -11.43 -20.37 -11.38
CA ASP A 486 -12.61 -19.53 -11.42
C ASP A 486 -12.81 -18.76 -10.10
N ARG A 487 -13.53 -17.63 -10.15
CA ARG A 487 -13.85 -16.80 -8.98
C ARG A 487 -14.62 -17.54 -7.87
N THR A 488 -15.29 -18.65 -8.19
CA THR A 488 -16.11 -19.43 -7.25
C THR A 488 -15.38 -20.63 -6.63
N GLN A 489 -14.17 -20.95 -7.10
CA GLN A 489 -13.42 -22.11 -6.63
C GLN A 489 -12.54 -21.72 -5.45
N GLU A 490 -12.88 -22.25 -4.26
CA GLU A 490 -12.11 -22.07 -3.03
C GLU A 490 -10.86 -22.95 -2.97
N ASP A 491 -10.92 -24.14 -3.58
CA ASP A 491 -9.83 -25.12 -3.63
C ASP A 491 -9.50 -25.48 -5.07
N CYS A 492 -8.71 -24.62 -5.70
CA CYS A 492 -8.15 -24.81 -7.04
C CYS A 492 -6.63 -24.95 -6.93
N SER A 493 -6.06 -25.97 -7.57
CA SER A 493 -4.63 -26.29 -7.43
C SER A 493 -4.01 -26.84 -8.72
N PHE A 494 -2.72 -26.57 -8.90
CA PHE A 494 -1.93 -27.06 -10.03
C PHE A 494 -0.55 -27.51 -9.58
N GLU A 495 0.04 -28.43 -10.33
CA GLU A 495 1.43 -28.83 -10.15
C GLU A 495 2.35 -27.93 -10.95
N VAL A 496 3.36 -27.38 -10.28
CA VAL A 496 4.46 -26.63 -10.89
C VAL A 496 5.76 -27.30 -10.49
N SER A 497 6.78 -27.23 -11.35
CA SER A 497 8.06 -27.90 -11.10
C SER A 497 9.22 -26.93 -11.24
N PHE A 498 10.12 -26.99 -10.27
CA PHE A 498 11.38 -26.24 -10.23
C PHE A 498 12.45 -27.21 -9.72
N SER A 499 13.35 -27.68 -10.58
CA SER A 499 14.43 -28.64 -10.22
C SER A 499 15.67 -27.92 -9.67
N GLU A 500 16.51 -28.55 -8.84
CA GLU A 500 17.69 -27.90 -8.20
C GLU A 500 18.65 -27.16 -9.15
N ASN A 501 18.63 -27.49 -10.44
CA ASN A 501 19.47 -26.86 -11.47
C ASN A 501 18.76 -25.75 -12.23
N ALA A 502 17.48 -25.51 -11.93
CA ALA A 502 16.65 -24.51 -12.59
C ALA A 502 17.10 -23.10 -12.21
N LYS A 503 16.92 -22.17 -13.15
CA LYS A 503 17.31 -20.77 -13.00
C LYS A 503 16.17 -19.88 -13.45
N VAL A 504 15.75 -18.95 -12.60
CA VAL A 504 14.91 -17.83 -13.01
C VAL A 504 15.78 -16.88 -13.85
N LEU A 505 15.30 -16.58 -15.05
CA LEU A 505 15.94 -15.65 -15.99
C LEU A 505 15.30 -14.27 -15.96
N GLN A 506 14.04 -14.19 -15.54
CA GLN A 506 13.28 -12.95 -15.41
C GLN A 506 12.17 -13.15 -14.39
N TRP A 507 11.99 -12.16 -13.53
CA TRP A 507 10.80 -12.00 -12.71
C TRP A 507 10.21 -10.62 -12.98
N SER A 508 8.94 -10.62 -13.33
CA SER A 508 8.06 -9.48 -13.50
C SER A 508 6.67 -10.00 -13.25
N TRP A 509 5.73 -9.12 -12.95
CA TRP A 509 4.37 -9.59 -12.88
C TRP A 509 3.75 -9.75 -14.26
N PHE A 510 3.88 -8.73 -15.12
CA PHE A 510 3.29 -8.74 -16.46
C PHE A 510 4.32 -8.91 -17.59
N GLY A 511 5.62 -8.83 -17.28
CA GLY A 511 6.68 -8.68 -18.28
C GLY A 511 6.74 -7.25 -18.82
N ASP A 512 7.63 -7.02 -19.80
CA ASP A 512 7.77 -5.73 -20.47
C ASP A 512 6.44 -5.31 -21.12
N GLN A 513 5.77 -4.31 -20.55
CA GLN A 513 4.55 -3.75 -21.14
C GLN A 513 4.90 -2.77 -22.25
N GLU A 514 4.31 -2.95 -23.44
CA GLU A 514 4.43 -1.96 -24.51
C GLU A 514 3.81 -0.63 -24.08
N LYS A 515 4.63 0.43 -24.03
CA LYS A 515 4.18 1.78 -23.71
C LYS A 515 3.39 2.35 -24.88
N GLN A 516 2.06 2.23 -24.84
CA GLN A 516 1.17 2.89 -25.81
C GLN A 516 0.72 4.26 -25.28
N MET A 517 0.73 5.29 -26.14
CA MET A 517 0.31 6.65 -25.72
C MET A 517 -1.18 6.71 -25.33
N PHE A 518 -2.04 5.96 -26.02
CA PHE A 518 -3.46 5.80 -25.71
C PHE A 518 -3.94 4.44 -26.20
N THR A 519 -4.83 3.77 -25.47
CA THR A 519 -5.60 2.65 -26.04
C THR A 519 -6.72 3.18 -26.94
N PRO A 520 -7.26 2.36 -27.86
CA PRO A 520 -8.47 2.71 -28.62
C PRO A 520 -9.63 3.20 -27.74
N GLU A 521 -9.83 2.56 -26.58
CA GLU A 521 -10.84 2.94 -25.60
C GLU A 521 -10.50 4.26 -24.89
N GLY A 522 -9.23 4.47 -24.54
CA GLY A 522 -8.75 5.72 -23.94
C GLY A 522 -8.87 6.91 -24.89
N MET A 523 -8.63 6.70 -26.19
CA MET A 523 -8.90 7.70 -27.22
C MET A 523 -10.39 8.02 -27.33
N ALA A 524 -11.27 7.02 -27.24
CA ALA A 524 -12.72 7.21 -27.28
C ALA A 524 -13.25 7.97 -26.05
N ILE A 525 -12.78 7.66 -24.85
CA ILE A 525 -13.11 8.38 -23.61
C ILE A 525 -12.58 9.80 -23.67
N GLY A 526 -11.31 9.99 -24.07
CA GLY A 526 -10.71 11.31 -24.25
C GLY A 526 -11.49 12.17 -25.25
N ALA A 527 -11.92 11.58 -26.38
CA ALA A 527 -12.78 12.24 -27.36
C ALA A 527 -14.16 12.58 -26.78
N ALA A 528 -14.78 11.68 -26.00
CA ALA A 528 -16.08 11.93 -25.37
C ALA A 528 -16.02 13.05 -24.33
N ILE A 529 -14.97 13.09 -23.50
CA ILE A 529 -14.73 14.18 -22.52
C ILE A 529 -14.45 15.49 -23.26
N ALA A 530 -13.59 15.47 -24.28
CA ALA A 530 -13.32 16.63 -25.11
C ALA A 530 -14.59 17.16 -25.77
N LEU A 531 -15.45 16.29 -26.31
CA LEU A 531 -16.75 16.65 -26.87
C LEU A 531 -17.70 17.20 -25.80
N ALA A 532 -17.75 16.60 -24.60
CA ALA A 532 -18.59 17.07 -23.51
C ALA A 532 -18.16 18.44 -22.96
N ILE A 533 -16.86 18.75 -22.98
CA ILE A 533 -16.31 20.06 -22.57
C ILE A 533 -16.42 21.09 -23.71
N LEU A 534 -16.18 20.69 -24.96
CA LEU A 534 -16.21 21.57 -26.12
C LEU A 534 -17.63 21.86 -26.60
N CYS A 535 -18.60 20.96 -26.44
CA CYS A 535 -19.99 21.19 -26.84
C CYS A 535 -20.61 22.43 -26.15
N PRO A 536 -20.49 22.62 -24.82
CA PRO A 536 -20.94 23.84 -24.15
C PRO A 536 -20.22 25.10 -24.63
N ILE A 537 -18.92 24.99 -24.96
CA ILE A 537 -18.06 26.11 -25.37
C ILE A 537 -18.29 26.50 -26.85
N LEU A 538 -18.66 25.55 -27.70
CA LEU A 538 -18.97 25.75 -29.11
C LEU A 538 -20.47 26.02 -29.36
N MET A 539 -21.33 25.85 -28.37
CA MET A 539 -22.77 26.18 -28.45
C MET A 539 -23.22 27.57 -27.96
N PRO A 540 -22.42 28.65 -27.88
CA PRO A 540 -22.99 29.98 -27.69
C PRO A 540 -23.41 30.57 -29.05
N ARG A 541 -24.46 30.02 -29.71
CA ARG A 541 -25.17 30.73 -30.81
C ARG A 541 -26.49 30.13 -31.36
N LEU A 542 -27.13 29.16 -30.70
CA LEU A 542 -28.44 28.67 -31.18
C LEU A 542 -29.64 28.96 -30.26
N SER A 543 -29.43 29.40 -29.01
CA SER A 543 -30.56 29.77 -28.13
C SER A 543 -30.92 31.26 -28.16
N LYS A 544 -29.97 32.18 -28.45
CA LYS A 544 -30.25 33.62 -28.52
C LYS A 544 -31.14 34.04 -29.70
N LYS A 545 -31.10 33.35 -30.85
CA LYS A 545 -31.96 33.69 -32.00
C LYS A 545 -33.45 33.30 -31.83
N LYS A 546 -33.82 32.50 -30.83
CA LYS A 546 -35.23 32.17 -30.54
C LYS A 546 -35.85 33.03 -29.44
N ALA A 547 -35.05 33.61 -28.55
CA ALA A 547 -35.55 34.52 -27.50
C ALA A 547 -35.90 35.91 -28.06
N ASP A 548 -35.10 36.45 -29.00
CA ASP A 548 -35.35 37.78 -29.55
C ASP A 548 -36.54 37.83 -30.52
N LYS A 549 -36.98 36.69 -31.07
CA LYS A 549 -38.15 36.61 -31.96
C LYS A 549 -39.50 36.49 -31.22
N PHE A 550 -39.49 36.28 -29.90
CA PHE A 550 -40.69 36.20 -29.07
C PHE A 550 -40.94 37.48 -28.24
N SER A 551 -39.96 38.39 -28.16
CA SER A 551 -40.10 39.68 -27.46
C SER A 551 -40.68 40.81 -28.33
N GLU A 552 -40.61 40.71 -29.66
CA GLU A 552 -41.13 41.74 -30.59
C GLU A 552 -42.60 41.56 -31.00
N LYS A 553 -43.32 40.56 -30.45
CA LYS A 553 -44.75 40.30 -30.74
C LYS A 553 -45.71 40.63 -29.60
N LYS A 554 -45.25 41.29 -28.55
CA LYS A 554 -46.10 41.83 -27.46
C LYS A 554 -45.69 43.27 -27.14
N LEU A 555 -45.85 44.16 -28.12
CA LEU A 555 -46.02 45.61 -27.95
C LEU A 555 -46.56 46.13 -29.29
N ASN A 556 -47.84 45.85 -29.51
CA ASN A 556 -48.79 46.61 -30.31
C ASN A 556 -50.18 46.30 -29.77
#